data_AF-A0A2C5XFZ2-F1
#
_entry.id   AF-A0A2C5XFZ2-F1
#
_cell.length_a   1.000
_cell.length_b   1.000
_cell.length_c   1.000
_cell.angle_alpha   90.00
_cell.angle_beta   90.00
_cell.angle_gamma   90.00
#
_symmetry.space_group_name_H-M   'P 1'
#
loop_
_entity.id
_entity.type
_entity.pdbx_description
1 polymer ?
#
loop_
_entity_poly.entity_id
_entity_poly.type
_entity_poly.pdbx_seq_one_letter_code
_entity_poly.pdbx_strand_id
1 'polypeptide(L)'
;MYHAHALLSKPLLRILAAIIIVCVIFLLSRERLLASDAVRPYMASIAKLPAISVAQPAPTGMPLDTIKNSTLGFEKLFVISLPSRPDRRDGMVLQASLSDITIDFIDGVQNSQIAEKAIPKAEDGTHVLNAALGAWRAHINAIQEIVRRNITSAFIMEDDGDWDVQIKHQLQNVAKATRALIQPLAIDSKSYADPTFPRRPKDHPPVPDIMFETLPNTLPPQISPYGDDWDVLWVGHCGQSFPRDDNEFLPRGRVIQRNDSTVPKKEHLESPFIQPFTLKDDYPDHTRAIHHSQWGVCSSGYAVSQRGARRILLEIGLKEVIAPFDLLLPRPSGRGKRH
;
A
#
# COMPACT_ATOMS: atom_id res chain seq x y z
N MET A 1 -34.81 23.69 46.75
CA MET A 1 -34.05 23.90 48.00
C MET A 1 -32.94 22.85 48.05
N TYR A 2 -31.75 23.22 48.54
CA TYR A 2 -30.44 22.52 48.52
C TYR A 2 -29.46 22.94 47.40
N HIS A 3 -28.81 24.08 47.62
CA HIS A 3 -27.48 24.37 47.07
C HIS A 3 -26.41 23.80 48.02
N ALA A 4 -25.53 22.96 47.47
CA ALA A 4 -24.37 22.44 48.17
C ALA A 4 -23.24 23.49 48.19
N HIS A 5 -22.93 24.04 49.37
CA HIS A 5 -21.68 24.75 49.62
C HIS A 5 -20.57 23.73 49.88
N ALA A 6 -19.63 23.58 48.94
CA ALA A 6 -18.36 22.91 49.20
C ALA A 6 -17.36 23.92 49.79
N LEU A 7 -17.27 23.94 51.12
CA LEU A 7 -16.22 24.64 51.86
C LEU A 7 -14.88 23.92 51.63
N LEU A 8 -14.02 24.50 50.80
CA LEU A 8 -12.59 24.15 50.76
C LEU A 8 -12.00 24.38 52.15
N SER A 9 -11.46 23.32 52.75
CA SER A 9 -10.85 23.39 54.06
C SER A 9 -9.61 24.29 54.01
N LYS A 10 -9.40 25.09 55.07
CA LYS A 10 -8.23 26.00 55.21
C LYS A 10 -6.86 25.36 54.88
N PRO A 11 -6.57 24.07 55.15
CA PRO A 11 -5.32 23.46 54.72
C PRO A 11 -5.20 23.27 53.20
N LEU A 12 -6.30 22.98 52.48
CA LEU A 12 -6.26 22.80 51.02
C LEU A 12 -5.93 24.11 50.30
N LEU A 13 -6.46 25.24 50.81
CA LEU A 13 -6.19 26.56 50.27
C LEU A 13 -4.71 26.96 50.43
N ARG A 14 -4.07 26.54 51.53
CA ARG A 14 -2.63 26.79 51.78
C ARG A 14 -1.74 25.97 50.85
N ILE A 15 -2.11 24.73 50.56
CA ILE A 15 -1.38 23.87 49.62
C ILE A 15 -1.47 24.44 48.20
N LEU A 16 -2.66 24.86 47.77
CA LEU A 16 -2.85 25.46 46.45
C LEU A 16 -2.04 26.75 46.29
N ALA A 17 -2.02 27.60 47.31
CA ALA A 17 -1.21 28.83 47.32
C ALA A 17 0.29 28.53 47.24
N ALA A 18 0.78 27.51 47.96
CA ALA A 18 2.18 27.10 47.90
C ALA A 18 2.59 26.59 46.51
N ILE A 19 1.74 25.79 45.85
CA ILE A 19 1.98 25.29 44.49
C ILE A 19 2.05 26.45 43.49
N ILE A 20 1.12 27.41 43.59
CA ILE A 20 1.12 28.59 42.71
C ILE A 20 2.41 29.40 42.89
N ILE A 21 2.85 29.62 44.14
CA ILE A 21 4.10 30.33 44.43
C ILE A 21 5.31 29.61 43.83
N VAL A 22 5.40 28.28 43.98
CA VAL A 22 6.50 27.48 43.40
C VAL A 22 6.48 27.55 41.87
N CYS A 23 5.32 27.44 41.23
CA CYS A 23 5.19 27.55 39.77
C CYS A 23 5.60 28.94 39.28
N VAL A 24 5.22 30.01 39.97
CA VAL A 24 5.61 31.38 39.62
C VAL A 24 7.11 31.59 39.78
N ILE A 25 7.73 31.08 40.85
CA ILE A 25 9.19 31.12 41.04
C ILE A 25 9.91 30.34 39.92
N PHE A 26 9.38 29.19 39.51
CA PHE A 26 9.95 28.38 38.43
C PHE A 26 9.85 29.07 37.06
N LEU A 27 8.73 29.74 36.79
CA LEU A 27 8.54 30.51 35.55
C LEU A 27 9.45 31.76 35.52
N LEU A 28 9.54 32.50 36.62
CA LEU A 28 10.40 33.69 36.71
C LEU A 28 11.89 33.35 36.69
N SER A 29 12.30 32.21 37.25
CA SER A 29 13.70 31.73 37.17
C SER A 29 14.05 31.22 35.77
N ARG A 30 13.12 30.58 35.06
CA ARG A 30 13.29 30.19 33.65
C ARG A 30 13.48 31.39 32.73
N GLU A 31 12.70 32.46 32.91
CA GLU A 31 12.88 33.68 32.12
C GLU A 31 14.21 34.37 32.42
N ARG A 32 14.66 34.41 33.68
CA ARG A 32 16.00 34.92 34.03
C ARG A 32 17.15 34.07 33.49
N LEU A 33 16.98 32.76 33.37
CA LEU A 33 17.99 31.87 32.78
C LEU A 33 18.11 32.09 31.26
N LEU A 34 16.99 32.30 30.58
CA LEU A 34 16.95 32.57 29.14
C LEU A 34 17.37 34.01 28.79
N ALA A 35 17.18 34.96 29.72
CA ALA A 35 17.63 36.34 29.59
C ALA A 35 19.08 36.58 30.08
N SER A 36 19.77 35.54 30.56
CA SER A 36 21.18 35.64 30.97
C SER A 36 22.07 35.97 29.77
N ASP A 37 22.73 37.12 29.81
CA ASP A 37 23.69 37.60 28.80
C ASP A 37 24.89 36.66 28.59
N ALA A 38 25.03 35.59 29.37
CA ALA A 38 26.06 34.57 29.21
C ALA A 38 25.76 33.51 28.12
N VAL A 39 24.49 33.33 27.71
CA VAL A 39 24.10 32.30 26.72
C VAL A 39 24.21 32.82 25.27
N ARG A 40 24.03 34.14 25.09
CA ARG A 40 24.11 34.82 23.79
C ARG A 40 25.48 34.68 23.09
N PRO A 41 26.63 34.86 23.78
CA PRO A 41 27.96 34.72 23.17
C PRO A 41 28.26 33.29 22.74
N TYR A 42 27.78 32.30 23.50
CA TYR A 42 28.00 30.87 23.19
C TYR A 42 27.23 30.45 21.92
N MET A 43 25.96 30.85 21.79
CA MET A 43 25.16 30.57 20.60
C MET A 43 25.67 31.31 19.35
N ALA A 44 26.17 32.54 19.51
CA ALA A 44 26.78 33.30 18.40
C ALA A 44 28.11 32.70 17.91
N SER A 45 28.81 31.93 18.76
CA SER A 45 30.04 31.20 18.40
C SER A 45 29.74 29.96 17.55
N ILE A 46 28.68 29.22 17.87
CA ILE A 46 28.26 28.02 17.10
C ILE A 46 27.79 28.42 15.69
N ALA A 47 27.12 29.57 15.55
CA ALA A 47 26.66 30.09 14.27
C ALA A 47 27.78 30.62 13.34
N LYS A 48 29.02 30.76 13.85
CA LYS A 48 30.19 31.23 13.09
C LYS A 48 31.15 30.12 12.66
N LEU A 49 30.87 28.86 13.01
CA LEU A 49 31.63 27.74 12.48
C LEU A 49 31.33 27.59 10.99
N PRO A 50 32.36 27.51 10.11
CA PRO A 50 32.14 27.25 8.70
C PRO A 50 31.43 25.90 8.58
N ALA A 51 30.29 25.88 7.89
CA ALA A 51 29.62 24.64 7.54
C ALA A 51 30.61 23.79 6.75
N ILE A 52 31.08 22.70 7.34
CA ILE A 52 31.82 21.68 6.61
C ILE A 52 30.80 21.08 5.65
N SER A 53 30.81 21.54 4.41
CA SER A 53 30.09 20.93 3.30
C SER A 53 30.76 19.59 2.99
N VAL A 54 30.44 18.58 3.77
CA VAL A 54 30.55 17.21 3.28
C VAL A 54 29.48 17.12 2.20
N ALA A 55 29.90 17.06 0.94
CA ALA A 55 29.01 16.70 -0.14
C ALA A 55 28.41 15.33 0.21
N GLN A 56 27.19 15.32 0.74
CA GLN A 56 26.45 14.08 0.88
C GLN A 56 26.28 13.53 -0.54
N PRO A 57 26.68 12.28 -0.82
CA PRO A 57 26.25 11.66 -2.07
C PRO A 57 24.73 11.81 -2.15
N ALA A 58 24.24 12.20 -3.33
CA ALA A 58 22.81 12.32 -3.58
C ALA A 58 22.10 11.09 -2.97
N PRO A 59 20.99 11.26 -2.22
CA PRO A 59 20.36 10.15 -1.53
C PRO A 59 20.15 9.00 -2.51
N THR A 60 20.94 7.94 -2.35
CA THR A 60 20.86 6.73 -3.16
C THR A 60 19.52 6.10 -2.83
N GLY A 61 18.52 6.33 -3.67
CA GLY A 61 17.21 5.74 -3.46
C GLY A 61 17.26 4.21 -3.52
N MET A 62 16.14 3.57 -3.19
CA MET A 62 15.99 2.13 -3.06
C MET A 62 16.49 1.37 -4.30
N PRO A 63 17.59 0.62 -4.19
CA PRO A 63 18.11 -0.17 -5.30
C PRO A 63 17.12 -1.26 -5.73
N LEU A 64 17.16 -1.64 -7.01
CA LEU A 64 16.36 -2.78 -7.50
C LEU A 64 16.82 -4.11 -6.89
N ASP A 65 18.08 -4.22 -6.46
CA ASP A 65 18.61 -5.44 -5.85
C ASP A 65 17.96 -5.76 -4.50
N THR A 66 17.31 -4.80 -3.84
CA THR A 66 16.51 -5.06 -2.63
C THR A 66 15.40 -6.09 -2.89
N ILE A 67 14.91 -6.21 -4.12
CA ILE A 67 13.88 -7.21 -4.50
C ILE A 67 14.42 -8.64 -4.48
N LYS A 68 15.75 -8.84 -4.54
CA LYS A 68 16.35 -10.18 -4.49
C LYS A 68 16.38 -10.78 -3.08
N ASN A 69 16.07 -9.99 -2.06
CA ASN A 69 15.99 -10.46 -0.68
C ASN A 69 14.86 -11.51 -0.51
N SER A 70 14.76 -12.09 0.68
CA SER A 70 13.75 -13.12 0.97
C SER A 70 12.31 -12.59 1.08
N THR A 71 12.10 -11.27 1.02
CA THR A 71 10.79 -10.63 1.10
C THR A 71 10.42 -9.85 -0.16
N LEU A 72 11.11 -10.10 -1.27
CA LEU A 72 10.84 -9.49 -2.57
C LEU A 72 10.83 -7.94 -2.52
N GLY A 73 11.57 -7.34 -1.60
CA GLY A 73 11.61 -5.88 -1.38
C GLY A 73 10.42 -5.29 -0.62
N PHE A 74 9.53 -6.13 -0.08
CA PHE A 74 8.51 -5.76 0.90
C PHE A 74 9.01 -6.01 2.33
N GLU A 75 8.27 -5.57 3.34
CA GLU A 75 8.61 -5.88 4.73
C GLU A 75 8.14 -7.28 5.15
N LYS A 76 6.95 -7.69 4.69
CA LYS A 76 6.36 -9.00 4.98
C LYS A 76 5.70 -9.65 3.78
N LEU A 77 5.75 -10.98 3.74
CA LEU A 77 4.96 -11.80 2.82
C LEU A 77 3.98 -12.61 3.65
N PHE A 78 2.70 -12.52 3.33
CA PHE A 78 1.63 -13.25 3.98
C PHE A 78 1.01 -14.26 3.02
N VAL A 79 0.80 -15.49 3.50
CA VAL A 79 0.03 -16.51 2.80
C VAL A 79 -1.27 -16.75 3.56
N ILE A 80 -2.40 -16.51 2.90
CA ILE A 80 -3.71 -16.86 3.44
C ILE A 80 -3.95 -18.34 3.17
N SER A 81 -4.05 -19.12 4.25
CA SER A 81 -4.27 -20.56 4.16
C SER A 81 -5.18 -21.04 5.28
N LEU A 82 -6.11 -21.95 4.99
CA LEU A 82 -6.93 -22.56 6.03
C LEU A 82 -6.06 -23.42 6.96
N PRO A 83 -6.17 -23.29 8.30
CA PRO A 83 -5.46 -24.18 9.23
C PRO A 83 -5.78 -25.66 9.05
N SER A 84 -6.96 -25.97 8.50
CA SER A 84 -7.39 -27.33 8.17
C SER A 84 -6.77 -27.89 6.89
N ARG A 85 -5.91 -27.14 6.19
CA ARG A 85 -5.20 -27.53 4.97
C ARG A 85 -3.68 -27.57 5.17
N PRO A 86 -3.17 -28.42 6.08
CA PRO A 86 -1.73 -28.55 6.30
C PRO A 86 -1.01 -28.97 5.01
N ASP A 87 -1.65 -29.76 4.15
CA ASP A 87 -1.14 -30.15 2.85
C ASP A 87 -0.77 -28.95 1.97
N ARG A 88 -1.60 -27.89 1.96
CA ARG A 88 -1.31 -26.66 1.23
C ARG A 88 -0.21 -25.83 1.90
N ARG A 89 -0.22 -25.73 3.24
CA ARG A 89 0.82 -25.01 3.98
C ARG A 89 2.20 -25.61 3.78
N ASP A 90 2.29 -26.94 3.82
CA ASP A 90 3.54 -27.67 3.59
C ASP A 90 4.07 -27.40 2.17
N GLY A 91 3.17 -27.40 1.17
CA GLY A 91 3.49 -27.02 -0.21
C GLY A 91 4.06 -25.59 -0.32
N MET A 92 3.40 -24.62 0.30
CA MET A 92 3.85 -23.22 0.31
C MET A 92 5.21 -23.04 1.01
N VAL A 93 5.45 -23.76 2.12
CA VAL A 93 6.74 -23.75 2.81
C VAL A 93 7.86 -24.29 1.91
N LEU A 94 7.60 -25.41 1.21
CA LEU A 94 8.57 -25.98 0.28
C LEU A 94 8.86 -25.02 -0.88
N GLN A 95 7.82 -24.45 -1.49
CA GLN A 95 7.97 -23.51 -2.61
C GLN A 95 8.73 -22.24 -2.21
N ALA A 96 8.43 -21.69 -1.02
CA ALA A 96 9.14 -20.56 -0.45
C ALA A 96 10.62 -20.89 -0.21
N SER A 97 10.92 -22.07 0.33
CA SER A 97 12.29 -22.55 0.52
C SER A 97 13.06 -22.70 -0.80
N LEU A 98 12.42 -23.18 -1.87
CA LEU A 98 13.06 -23.36 -3.18
C LEU A 98 13.41 -22.02 -3.85
N SER A 99 12.68 -20.96 -3.53
CA SER A 99 12.85 -19.62 -4.11
C SER A 99 13.64 -18.66 -3.21
N ASP A 100 14.11 -19.13 -2.05
CA ASP A 100 14.69 -18.30 -0.98
C ASP A 100 13.76 -17.12 -0.63
N ILE A 101 12.53 -17.47 -0.26
CA ILE A 101 11.46 -16.55 0.14
C ILE A 101 11.01 -16.89 1.56
N THR A 102 10.76 -15.88 2.38
CA THR A 102 10.22 -16.03 3.73
C THR A 102 8.75 -15.63 3.73
N ILE A 103 7.88 -16.54 4.18
CA ILE A 103 6.44 -16.34 4.27
C ILE A 103 5.95 -16.48 5.72
N ASP A 104 4.94 -15.69 6.08
CA ASP A 104 4.17 -15.81 7.32
C ASP A 104 2.73 -16.24 6.97
N PHE A 105 2.13 -17.15 7.71
CA PHE A 105 0.73 -17.54 7.46
C PHE A 105 -0.26 -16.60 8.14
N ILE A 106 -1.32 -16.27 7.42
CA ILE A 106 -2.57 -15.72 7.97
C ILE A 106 -3.62 -16.82 7.89
N ASP A 107 -4.24 -17.13 9.02
CA ASP A 107 -5.27 -18.16 9.08
C ASP A 107 -6.50 -17.74 8.25
N GLY A 108 -6.83 -18.58 7.26
CA GLY A 108 -8.09 -18.50 6.55
C GLY A 108 -9.27 -18.73 7.48
N VAL A 109 -10.41 -18.12 7.17
CA VAL A 109 -11.61 -18.17 8.00
C VAL A 109 -12.71 -18.93 7.27
N GLN A 110 -13.31 -19.91 7.93
CA GLN A 110 -14.51 -20.56 7.41
C GLN A 110 -15.74 -19.72 7.71
N ASN A 111 -16.73 -19.76 6.81
CA ASN A 111 -17.99 -19.03 6.99
C ASN A 111 -18.66 -19.29 8.36
N SER A 112 -18.65 -20.55 8.81
CA SER A 112 -19.21 -20.98 10.10
C SER A 112 -18.54 -20.35 11.33
N GLN A 113 -17.34 -19.77 11.18
CA GLN A 113 -16.60 -19.11 12.26
C GLN A 113 -16.92 -17.61 12.34
N ILE A 114 -17.66 -17.06 11.38
CA ILE A 114 -18.00 -15.64 11.32
C ILE A 114 -19.36 -15.45 11.97
N ALA A 115 -19.39 -14.74 13.10
CA ALA A 115 -20.64 -14.43 13.77
C ALA A 115 -21.48 -13.46 12.92
N GLU A 116 -22.79 -13.69 12.86
CA GLU A 116 -23.73 -12.86 12.07
C GLU A 116 -23.61 -11.35 12.34
N LYS A 117 -23.35 -10.98 13.60
CA LYS A 117 -23.16 -9.59 14.05
C LYS A 117 -21.87 -8.94 13.53
N ALA A 118 -20.91 -9.72 13.06
CA ALA A 118 -19.63 -9.24 12.56
C ALA A 118 -19.64 -9.01 11.04
N ILE A 119 -20.75 -9.34 10.37
CA ILE A 119 -20.93 -9.16 8.93
C ILE A 119 -21.46 -7.75 8.67
N PRO A 120 -20.70 -6.88 7.97
CA PRO A 120 -21.24 -5.62 7.48
C PRO A 120 -22.24 -5.91 6.35
N LYS A 121 -23.53 -5.82 6.64
CA LYS A 121 -24.62 -6.10 5.70
C LYS A 121 -25.10 -4.82 5.03
N ALA A 122 -25.71 -4.97 3.86
CA ALA A 122 -26.47 -3.90 3.24
C ALA A 122 -27.75 -3.55 4.00
N GLU A 123 -28.36 -2.39 3.67
CA GLU A 123 -29.63 -1.93 4.28
C GLU A 123 -30.75 -2.97 4.20
N ASP A 124 -30.80 -3.78 3.14
CA ASP A 124 -31.77 -4.87 2.94
C ASP A 124 -31.34 -6.21 3.59
N GLY A 125 -30.21 -6.23 4.31
CA GLY A 125 -29.64 -7.40 4.96
C GLY A 125 -28.76 -8.27 4.06
N THR A 126 -28.62 -7.94 2.78
CA THR A 126 -27.82 -8.72 1.83
C THR A 126 -26.32 -8.62 2.12
N HIS A 127 -25.62 -9.72 1.86
CA HIS A 127 -24.16 -9.84 1.98
C HIS A 127 -23.66 -11.05 1.17
N VAL A 128 -22.36 -11.10 0.93
CA VAL A 128 -21.69 -12.22 0.28
C VAL A 128 -21.81 -13.47 1.15
N LEU A 129 -22.09 -14.61 0.54
CA LEU A 129 -22.34 -15.86 1.25
C LEU A 129 -21.18 -16.86 1.07
N ASN A 130 -21.21 -17.92 1.89
CA ASN A 130 -20.38 -19.12 1.74
C ASN A 130 -18.86 -18.83 1.81
N ALA A 131 -18.07 -19.55 1.03
CA ALA A 131 -16.61 -19.46 1.03
C ALA A 131 -16.10 -18.05 0.74
N ALA A 132 -16.82 -17.25 -0.05
CA ALA A 132 -16.44 -15.88 -0.38
C ALA A 132 -16.48 -14.94 0.86
N LEU A 133 -17.37 -15.17 1.83
CA LEU A 133 -17.35 -14.42 3.09
C LEU A 133 -16.12 -14.76 3.94
N GLY A 134 -15.76 -16.05 3.97
CA GLY A 134 -14.55 -16.54 4.63
C GLY A 134 -13.27 -15.95 4.03
N ALA A 135 -13.17 -15.97 2.69
CA ALA A 135 -12.07 -15.36 1.96
C ALA A 135 -11.99 -13.85 2.23
N TRP A 136 -13.10 -13.12 2.11
CA TRP A 136 -13.15 -11.69 2.44
C TRP A 136 -12.61 -11.43 3.84
N ARG A 137 -13.09 -12.17 4.84
CA ARG A 137 -12.66 -11.99 6.23
C ARG A 137 -11.16 -12.26 6.41
N ALA A 138 -10.63 -13.29 5.76
CA ALA A 138 -9.21 -13.61 5.80
C ALA A 138 -8.35 -12.49 5.19
N HIS A 139 -8.74 -11.94 4.04
CA HIS A 139 -8.04 -10.78 3.46
C HIS A 139 -8.10 -9.56 4.38
N ILE A 140 -9.25 -9.22 4.96
CA ILE A 140 -9.33 -8.09 5.91
C ILE A 140 -8.49 -8.34 7.17
N ASN A 141 -8.35 -9.60 7.63
CA ASN A 141 -7.43 -9.93 8.73
C ASN A 141 -5.96 -9.68 8.34
N ALA A 142 -5.54 -10.06 7.13
CA ALA A 142 -4.20 -9.76 6.64
C ALA A 142 -3.95 -8.25 6.55
N ILE A 143 -4.91 -7.49 6.01
CA ILE A 143 -4.83 -6.01 5.96
C ILE A 143 -4.78 -5.40 7.37
N GLN A 144 -5.60 -5.91 8.29
CA GLN A 144 -5.58 -5.49 9.69
C GLN A 144 -4.21 -5.71 10.31
N GLU A 145 -3.55 -6.83 10.02
CA GLU A 145 -2.22 -7.14 10.54
C GLU A 145 -1.17 -6.11 10.09
N ILE A 146 -1.22 -5.69 8.82
CA ILE A 146 -0.36 -4.62 8.29
C ILE A 146 -0.52 -3.34 9.11
N VAL A 147 -1.77 -2.92 9.35
CA VAL A 147 -2.06 -1.68 10.09
C VAL A 147 -1.69 -1.81 11.56
N ARG A 148 -2.08 -2.92 12.20
CA ARG A 148 -1.90 -3.17 13.63
C ARG A 148 -0.42 -3.22 14.02
N ARG A 149 0.42 -3.80 13.17
CA ARG A 149 1.87 -3.92 13.40
C ARG A 149 2.68 -2.78 12.78
N ASN A 150 2.02 -1.84 12.11
CA ASN A 150 2.69 -0.75 11.40
C ASN A 150 3.71 -1.26 10.36
N ILE A 151 3.37 -2.34 9.66
CA ILE A 151 4.18 -2.91 8.57
C ILE A 151 4.12 -1.94 7.38
N THR A 152 5.28 -1.55 6.86
CA THR A 152 5.42 -0.55 5.78
C THR A 152 4.81 -1.00 4.47
N SER A 153 5.00 -2.26 4.11
CA SER A 153 4.37 -2.91 2.96
C SER A 153 4.36 -4.42 3.13
N ALA A 154 3.31 -5.07 2.64
CA ALA A 154 3.26 -6.53 2.61
C ALA A 154 2.73 -7.05 1.28
N PHE A 155 3.26 -8.19 0.84
CA PHE A 155 2.73 -8.98 -0.27
C PHE A 155 1.86 -10.11 0.30
N ILE A 156 0.60 -10.18 -0.11
CA ILE A 156 -0.39 -11.14 0.35
C ILE A 156 -0.72 -12.08 -0.81
N MET A 157 -0.73 -13.39 -0.56
CA MET A 157 -1.05 -14.42 -1.54
C MET A 157 -1.98 -15.49 -0.96
N GLU A 158 -2.70 -16.18 -1.84
CA GLU A 158 -3.55 -17.33 -1.52
C GLU A 158 -2.75 -18.64 -1.62
N ASP A 159 -3.17 -19.68 -0.90
CA ASP A 159 -2.44 -20.96 -0.79
C ASP A 159 -2.67 -21.95 -1.95
N ASP A 160 -3.41 -21.54 -2.98
CA ASP A 160 -3.62 -22.27 -4.23
C ASP A 160 -2.96 -21.62 -5.44
N GLY A 161 -2.13 -20.61 -5.23
CA GLY A 161 -1.25 -20.05 -6.25
C GLY A 161 0.15 -20.66 -6.19
N ASP A 162 0.82 -20.71 -7.34
CA ASP A 162 2.27 -20.91 -7.44
C ASP A 162 2.95 -19.71 -8.13
N TRP A 163 4.27 -19.78 -8.31
CA TRP A 163 5.04 -18.74 -8.99
C TRP A 163 6.24 -19.33 -9.73
N ASP A 164 6.64 -18.64 -10.79
CA ASP A 164 7.85 -18.95 -11.54
C ASP A 164 9.09 -18.81 -10.65
N VAL A 165 10.06 -19.71 -10.77
CA VAL A 165 11.34 -19.66 -10.04
C VAL A 165 12.11 -18.35 -10.29
N GLN A 166 11.79 -17.63 -11.38
CA GLN A 166 12.33 -16.32 -11.73
C GLN A 166 11.55 -15.15 -11.12
N ILE A 167 10.65 -15.37 -10.15
CA ILE A 167 9.81 -14.32 -9.54
C ILE A 167 10.61 -13.09 -9.10
N LYS A 168 11.82 -13.26 -8.54
CA LYS A 168 12.70 -12.14 -8.15
C LYS A 168 13.07 -11.26 -9.36
N HIS A 169 13.42 -11.87 -10.49
CA HIS A 169 13.73 -11.14 -11.73
C HIS A 169 12.47 -10.51 -12.35
N GLN A 170 11.36 -11.24 -12.39
CA GLN A 170 10.08 -10.71 -12.88
C GLN A 170 9.66 -9.47 -12.07
N LEU A 171 9.77 -9.51 -10.74
CA LEU A 171 9.43 -8.38 -9.89
C LEU A 171 10.41 -7.21 -10.01
N GLN A 172 11.68 -7.43 -10.35
CA GLN A 172 12.58 -6.34 -10.73
C GLN A 172 12.11 -5.64 -12.00
N ASN A 173 11.58 -6.37 -12.98
CA ASN A 173 10.99 -5.77 -14.18
C ASN A 173 9.69 -5.04 -13.86
N VAL A 174 8.82 -5.62 -13.03
CA VAL A 174 7.63 -4.92 -12.51
C VAL A 174 8.04 -3.62 -11.81
N ALA A 175 9.05 -3.63 -10.96
CA ALA A 175 9.54 -2.44 -10.27
C ALA A 175 10.07 -1.36 -11.22
N LYS A 176 10.79 -1.71 -12.28
CA LYS A 176 11.21 -0.74 -13.31
C LYS A 176 9.99 -0.11 -13.98
N ALA A 177 9.02 -0.92 -14.35
CA ALA A 177 7.80 -0.48 -15.01
C ALA A 177 6.93 0.40 -14.10
N THR A 178 6.71 0.01 -12.85
CA THR A 178 5.91 0.80 -11.89
C THR A 178 6.60 2.12 -11.59
N ARG A 179 7.93 2.14 -11.41
CA ARG A 179 8.70 3.40 -11.27
C ARG A 179 8.45 4.31 -12.46
N ALA A 180 8.51 3.81 -13.70
CA ALA A 180 8.24 4.64 -14.88
C ALA A 180 6.81 5.23 -14.89
N LEU A 181 5.83 4.52 -14.37
CA LEU A 181 4.44 4.98 -14.32
C LEU A 181 4.18 6.01 -13.21
N ILE A 182 4.79 5.85 -12.03
CA ILE A 182 4.39 6.59 -10.82
C ILE A 182 5.48 7.48 -10.22
N GLN A 183 6.74 7.39 -10.65
CA GLN A 183 7.80 8.28 -10.18
C GLN A 183 7.95 9.49 -11.10
N PRO A 184 8.28 10.68 -10.56
CA PRO A 184 8.59 11.84 -11.38
C PRO A 184 9.81 11.58 -12.27
N LEU A 185 9.85 12.20 -13.44
CA LEU A 185 10.98 12.09 -14.35
C LEU A 185 12.23 12.76 -13.75
N ALA A 186 13.40 12.18 -14.01
CA ALA A 186 14.66 12.75 -13.55
C ALA A 186 15.00 14.09 -14.22
N ILE A 187 14.49 14.32 -15.43
CA ILE A 187 14.69 15.56 -16.19
C ILE A 187 13.80 16.71 -15.69
N ASP A 188 12.61 16.40 -15.17
CA ASP A 188 11.68 17.35 -14.57
C ASP A 188 10.85 16.66 -13.50
N SER A 189 11.12 17.01 -12.24
CA SER A 189 10.50 16.44 -11.05
C SER A 189 9.01 16.75 -10.91
N LYS A 190 8.44 17.57 -11.80
CA LYS A 190 7.00 17.89 -11.84
C LYS A 190 6.23 17.11 -12.91
N SER A 191 6.95 16.35 -13.74
CA SER A 191 6.41 15.61 -14.87
C SER A 191 6.53 14.11 -14.65
N TYR A 192 5.69 13.35 -15.35
CA TYR A 192 5.63 11.89 -15.31
C TYR A 192 5.68 11.35 -16.75
N ALA A 193 6.11 10.09 -16.91
CA ALA A 193 6.07 9.43 -18.21
C ALA A 193 4.64 9.21 -18.70
N ASP A 194 3.72 8.94 -17.78
CA ASP A 194 2.28 8.98 -18.03
C ASP A 194 1.78 10.43 -17.88
N PRO A 195 1.39 11.12 -18.97
CA PRO A 195 0.89 12.50 -18.90
C PRO A 195 -0.47 12.62 -18.18
N THR A 196 -1.12 11.50 -17.85
CA THR A 196 -2.38 11.45 -17.11
C THR A 196 -2.22 11.10 -15.64
N PHE A 197 -0.99 10.87 -15.18
CA PHE A 197 -0.68 10.66 -13.76
C PHE A 197 -0.36 11.99 -13.07
N PRO A 198 -0.75 12.21 -11.79
CA PRO A 198 -1.52 11.31 -10.92
C PRO A 198 -3.04 11.39 -11.13
N ARG A 199 -3.52 12.38 -11.91
CA ARG A 199 -4.94 12.57 -12.17
C ARG A 199 -5.15 12.92 -13.63
N ARG A 200 -6.03 12.16 -14.28
CA ARG A 200 -6.34 12.30 -15.71
C ARG A 200 -6.99 13.67 -16.01
N PRO A 201 -6.42 14.47 -16.93
CA PRO A 201 -7.08 15.65 -17.49
C PRO A 201 -8.26 15.25 -18.37
N LYS A 202 -9.34 16.05 -18.38
CA LYS A 202 -10.54 15.75 -19.17
C LYS A 202 -10.27 15.63 -20.67
N ASP A 203 -9.42 16.50 -21.22
CA ASP A 203 -9.17 16.60 -22.67
C ASP A 203 -7.77 16.11 -23.07
N HIS A 204 -7.29 15.03 -22.44
CA HIS A 204 -5.98 14.46 -22.78
C HIS A 204 -5.99 13.74 -24.15
N PRO A 205 -4.92 13.84 -24.96
CA PRO A 205 -4.75 13.00 -26.15
C PRO A 205 -4.55 11.52 -25.76
N PRO A 206 -4.72 10.57 -26.70
CA PRO A 206 -4.43 9.17 -26.44
C PRO A 206 -3.02 8.99 -25.85
N VAL A 207 -2.93 8.25 -24.75
CA VAL A 207 -1.64 7.96 -24.10
C VAL A 207 -0.96 6.80 -24.83
N PRO A 208 0.22 7.01 -25.42
CA PRO A 208 0.97 5.93 -26.05
C PRO A 208 1.53 4.97 -25.01
N ASP A 209 1.77 3.74 -25.45
CA ASP A 209 2.40 2.73 -24.63
C ASP A 209 3.88 3.08 -24.39
N ILE A 210 4.32 2.92 -23.15
CA ILE A 210 5.72 3.08 -22.78
C ILE A 210 6.40 1.71 -23.00
N MET A 211 7.36 1.64 -23.92
CA MET A 211 8.08 0.38 -24.17
C MET A 211 9.09 0.10 -23.05
N PHE A 212 9.10 -1.13 -22.55
CA PHE A 212 9.97 -1.54 -21.45
C PHE A 212 11.47 -1.42 -21.79
N GLU A 213 11.82 -1.58 -23.06
CA GLU A 213 13.20 -1.50 -23.56
C GLU A 213 13.72 -0.06 -23.55
N THR A 214 12.82 0.93 -23.51
CA THR A 214 13.13 2.36 -23.57
C THR A 214 12.47 3.14 -22.43
N LEU A 215 12.48 2.57 -21.22
CA LEU A 215 11.93 3.25 -20.04
C LEU A 215 12.66 4.57 -19.77
N PRO A 216 11.93 5.64 -19.43
CA PRO A 216 12.54 6.91 -19.08
C PRO A 216 13.23 6.83 -17.72
N ASN A 217 14.26 7.66 -17.53
CA ASN A 217 14.89 7.82 -16.23
C ASN A 217 13.96 8.59 -15.28
N THR A 218 13.68 8.02 -14.13
CA THR A 218 12.89 8.64 -13.06
C THR A 218 13.76 9.01 -11.87
N LEU A 219 13.22 9.86 -10.99
CA LEU A 219 13.83 10.07 -9.68
C LEU A 219 13.89 8.75 -8.91
N PRO A 220 15.00 8.49 -8.18
CA PRO A 220 15.16 7.23 -7.48
C PRO A 220 14.15 7.15 -6.32
N PRO A 221 13.41 6.04 -6.18
CA PRO A 221 12.40 5.91 -5.12
C PRO A 221 13.06 5.90 -3.75
N GLN A 222 12.38 6.44 -2.73
CA GLN A 222 12.94 6.56 -1.37
C GLN A 222 12.33 5.56 -0.39
N ILE A 223 11.11 5.08 -0.64
CA ILE A 223 10.32 4.29 0.31
C ILE A 223 10.27 2.83 -0.11
N SER A 224 9.98 2.57 -1.38
CA SER A 224 9.76 1.21 -1.88
C SER A 224 10.48 0.98 -3.20
N PRO A 225 11.06 -0.21 -3.44
CA PRO A 225 11.71 -0.48 -4.70
C PRO A 225 10.72 -0.50 -5.86
N TYR A 226 9.41 -0.52 -5.61
CA TYR A 226 8.36 -0.46 -6.64
C TYR A 226 7.86 0.98 -6.93
N GLY A 227 8.45 2.00 -6.32
CA GLY A 227 7.99 3.39 -6.40
C GLY A 227 7.31 3.84 -5.10
N ASP A 228 7.14 5.15 -4.91
CA ASP A 228 6.79 5.70 -3.58
C ASP A 228 5.29 5.97 -3.38
N ASP A 229 4.49 5.96 -4.44
CA ASP A 229 3.09 6.42 -4.39
C ASP A 229 2.05 5.34 -4.75
N TRP A 230 2.40 4.06 -4.68
CA TRP A 230 1.44 2.97 -4.88
C TRP A 230 0.71 2.61 -3.57
N ASP A 231 -0.57 2.26 -3.69
CA ASP A 231 -1.37 1.73 -2.58
C ASP A 231 -1.51 0.21 -2.68
N VAL A 232 -1.75 -0.30 -3.88
CA VAL A 232 -1.89 -1.73 -4.19
C VAL A 232 -1.10 -2.06 -5.46
N LEU A 233 -0.34 -3.15 -5.44
CA LEU A 233 0.23 -3.79 -6.63
C LEU A 233 -0.45 -5.13 -6.82
N TRP A 234 -1.16 -5.33 -7.92
CA TRP A 234 -1.93 -6.54 -8.17
C TRP A 234 -1.18 -7.47 -9.12
N VAL A 235 -0.44 -8.42 -8.57
CA VAL A 235 0.55 -9.23 -9.32
C VAL A 235 -0.02 -10.56 -9.81
N GLY A 236 -0.87 -11.20 -9.01
CA GLY A 236 -1.55 -12.45 -9.32
C GLY A 236 -3.07 -12.24 -9.38
N HIS A 237 -3.65 -12.51 -10.55
CA HIS A 237 -5.06 -12.27 -10.85
C HIS A 237 -5.55 -13.21 -11.97
N CYS A 238 -6.86 -13.42 -12.09
CA CYS A 238 -7.46 -14.14 -13.21
C CYS A 238 -7.97 -13.20 -14.32
N GLY A 239 -7.94 -11.89 -14.06
CA GLY A 239 -8.33 -10.88 -15.03
C GLY A 239 -8.06 -9.48 -14.51
N GLN A 240 -7.56 -8.61 -15.39
CA GLN A 240 -7.40 -7.17 -15.16
C GLN A 240 -7.85 -6.43 -16.40
N SER A 241 -8.50 -5.29 -16.21
CA SER A 241 -8.84 -4.36 -17.29
C SER A 241 -7.91 -3.17 -17.28
N PHE A 242 -7.41 -2.80 -18.46
CA PHE A 242 -6.83 -1.48 -18.67
C PHE A 242 -7.89 -0.41 -18.41
N PRO A 243 -7.50 0.80 -17.98
CA PRO A 243 -8.44 1.89 -17.81
C PRO A 243 -9.07 2.23 -19.16
N ARG A 244 -10.38 2.29 -19.21
CA ARG A 244 -11.19 2.55 -20.41
C ARG A 244 -11.43 4.04 -20.60
N ASP A 245 -11.88 4.42 -21.80
CA ASP A 245 -12.03 5.83 -22.16
C ASP A 245 -13.09 6.54 -21.31
N ASP A 246 -14.11 5.81 -20.86
CA ASP A 246 -15.21 6.25 -19.98
C ASP A 246 -14.79 6.44 -18.51
N ASN A 247 -13.57 6.04 -18.13
CA ASN A 247 -13.05 6.26 -16.77
C ASN A 247 -12.26 7.56 -16.67
N GLU A 248 -12.93 8.64 -16.26
CA GLU A 248 -12.32 9.98 -16.15
C GLU A 248 -11.30 10.14 -15.02
N PHE A 249 -11.16 9.17 -14.12
CA PHE A 249 -10.36 9.34 -12.89
C PHE A 249 -9.01 8.64 -12.93
N LEU A 250 -8.92 7.51 -13.63
CA LEU A 250 -7.73 6.69 -13.62
C LEU A 250 -6.71 7.16 -14.68
N PRO A 251 -5.42 7.23 -14.33
CA PRO A 251 -4.35 7.43 -15.30
C PRO A 251 -4.31 6.27 -16.31
N ARG A 252 -3.85 6.54 -17.53
CA ARG A 252 -3.94 5.68 -18.72
C ARG A 252 -2.61 5.04 -19.10
N GLY A 253 -1.51 5.46 -18.50
CA GLY A 253 -0.18 4.95 -18.77
C GLY A 253 -0.09 3.44 -18.56
N ARG A 254 0.63 2.80 -19.47
CA ARG A 254 1.00 1.39 -19.37
C ARG A 254 2.38 1.17 -19.94
N VAL A 255 3.12 0.29 -19.29
CA VAL A 255 4.42 -0.19 -19.74
C VAL A 255 4.23 -1.55 -20.37
N ILE A 256 4.77 -1.71 -21.57
CA ILE A 256 4.66 -2.92 -22.39
C ILE A 256 6.04 -3.55 -22.52
N GLN A 257 6.20 -4.74 -21.96
CA GLN A 257 7.39 -5.58 -22.11
C GLN A 257 7.07 -6.68 -23.12
N ARG A 258 7.79 -6.70 -24.23
CA ARG A 258 7.62 -7.72 -25.28
C ARG A 258 8.62 -8.84 -25.11
N ASN A 259 8.35 -9.99 -25.74
CA ASN A 259 9.23 -11.16 -25.75
C ASN A 259 9.62 -11.66 -24.35
N ASP A 260 8.71 -11.54 -23.37
CA ASP A 260 8.89 -12.13 -22.05
C ASP A 260 8.59 -13.63 -22.13
N SER A 261 9.64 -14.46 -22.13
CA SER A 261 9.52 -15.92 -22.24
C SER A 261 8.75 -16.56 -21.08
N THR A 262 8.53 -15.84 -19.97
CA THR A 262 7.73 -16.31 -18.84
C THR A 262 6.24 -16.02 -18.98
N VAL A 263 5.85 -15.21 -19.97
CA VAL A 263 4.45 -14.99 -20.33
C VAL A 263 4.06 -16.02 -21.40
N PRO A 264 2.93 -16.73 -21.28
CA PRO A 264 2.51 -17.68 -22.30
C PRO A 264 2.08 -16.98 -23.60
N LYS A 265 1.95 -17.74 -24.69
CA LYS A 265 1.37 -17.26 -25.95
C LYS A 265 -0.11 -16.89 -25.79
N LYS A 266 -0.62 -16.00 -26.65
CA LYS A 266 -2.02 -15.53 -26.64
C LYS A 266 -3.04 -16.67 -26.63
N GLU A 267 -2.76 -17.76 -27.35
CA GLU A 267 -3.65 -18.92 -27.45
C GLU A 267 -3.88 -19.62 -26.10
N HIS A 268 -2.95 -19.46 -25.15
CA HIS A 268 -3.05 -19.97 -23.78
C HIS A 268 -3.50 -18.91 -22.77
N LEU A 269 -3.74 -17.67 -23.21
CA LEU A 269 -4.32 -16.64 -22.36
C LEU A 269 -5.84 -16.75 -22.42
N GLU A 270 -6.48 -17.10 -21.31
CA GLU A 270 -7.93 -17.15 -21.20
C GLU A 270 -8.39 -16.42 -19.95
N SER A 271 -9.48 -15.67 -20.07
CA SER A 271 -10.18 -15.11 -18.93
C SER A 271 -11.68 -15.07 -19.23
N PRO A 272 -12.51 -15.80 -18.47
CA PRO A 272 -13.96 -15.75 -18.66
C PRO A 272 -14.57 -14.43 -18.15
N PHE A 273 -13.77 -13.59 -17.47
CA PHE A 273 -14.23 -12.39 -16.77
C PHE A 273 -13.95 -11.10 -17.53
N ILE A 274 -13.00 -11.09 -18.47
CA ILE A 274 -12.56 -9.88 -19.18
C ILE A 274 -12.91 -10.01 -20.66
N GLN A 275 -13.88 -9.20 -21.10
CA GLN A 275 -14.24 -9.04 -22.51
C GLN A 275 -14.46 -7.54 -22.81
N PRO A 276 -13.82 -6.96 -23.85
CA PRO A 276 -12.73 -7.55 -24.65
C PRO A 276 -11.45 -7.77 -23.84
N PHE A 277 -10.63 -8.74 -24.23
CA PHE A 277 -9.36 -9.03 -23.57
C PHE A 277 -8.21 -8.31 -24.29
N THR A 278 -8.18 -6.98 -24.12
CA THR A 278 -7.27 -6.06 -24.84
C THR A 278 -5.81 -6.52 -24.89
N LEU A 279 -5.26 -7.07 -23.80
CA LEU A 279 -3.89 -7.62 -23.81
C LEU A 279 -3.73 -8.76 -24.83
N LYS A 280 -4.65 -9.72 -24.82
CA LYS A 280 -4.64 -10.86 -25.74
C LYS A 280 -4.90 -10.41 -27.18
N ASP A 281 -5.85 -9.50 -27.36
CA ASP A 281 -6.34 -9.09 -28.67
C ASP A 281 -5.30 -8.21 -29.41
N ASP A 282 -4.73 -7.21 -28.73
CA ASP A 282 -3.98 -6.13 -29.39
C ASP A 282 -2.45 -6.30 -29.36
N TYR A 283 -1.90 -7.13 -28.46
CA TYR A 283 -0.44 -7.22 -28.22
C TYR A 283 0.12 -8.56 -28.64
N PRO A 284 1.34 -8.66 -29.20
CA PRO A 284 1.91 -9.93 -29.66
C PRO A 284 2.06 -10.98 -28.55
N ASP A 285 2.31 -12.24 -28.92
CA ASP A 285 2.66 -13.30 -27.97
C ASP A 285 3.78 -12.86 -27.02
N HIS A 286 3.81 -13.44 -25.82
CA HIS A 286 4.85 -13.17 -24.82
C HIS A 286 4.91 -11.69 -24.40
N THR A 287 3.75 -11.01 -24.32
CA THR A 287 3.67 -9.61 -23.86
C THR A 287 3.19 -9.50 -22.42
N ARG A 288 3.99 -8.85 -21.58
CA ARG A 288 3.59 -8.42 -20.23
C ARG A 288 3.21 -6.93 -20.27
N ALA A 289 2.06 -6.61 -19.70
CA ALA A 289 1.65 -5.23 -19.46
C ALA A 289 1.66 -4.90 -17.96
N ILE A 290 2.24 -3.77 -17.59
CA ILE A 290 2.14 -3.19 -16.26
C ILE A 290 1.38 -1.88 -16.43
N HIS A 291 0.27 -1.71 -15.71
CA HIS A 291 -0.67 -0.62 -15.97
C HIS A 291 -1.44 -0.22 -14.70
N HIS A 292 -2.09 0.93 -14.74
CA HIS A 292 -3.09 1.30 -13.74
C HIS A 292 -4.31 0.37 -13.86
N SER A 293 -4.75 -0.23 -12.74
CA SER A 293 -5.90 -1.14 -12.75
C SER A 293 -7.21 -0.37 -12.67
N GLN A 294 -8.13 -0.61 -13.62
CA GLN A 294 -9.51 -0.16 -13.50
C GLN A 294 -10.40 -1.16 -12.78
N TRP A 295 -10.17 -2.43 -13.05
CA TRP A 295 -10.96 -3.50 -12.50
C TRP A 295 -10.14 -4.78 -12.54
N GLY A 296 -10.33 -5.62 -11.54
CA GLY A 296 -9.60 -6.86 -11.37
C GLY A 296 -10.44 -7.94 -10.71
N VAL A 297 -10.09 -9.19 -10.98
CA VAL A 297 -10.68 -10.37 -10.34
C VAL A 297 -9.60 -11.37 -9.94
N CYS A 298 -9.86 -12.08 -8.85
CA CYS A 298 -8.94 -12.92 -8.07
C CYS A 298 -7.85 -12.11 -7.34
N SER A 299 -7.57 -12.48 -6.10
CA SER A 299 -6.53 -11.85 -5.25
C SER A 299 -5.40 -12.82 -4.92
N SER A 300 -5.06 -13.70 -5.86
CA SER A 300 -4.08 -14.77 -5.65
C SER A 300 -2.69 -14.25 -5.28
N GLY A 301 -2.34 -13.02 -5.67
CA GLY A 301 -1.16 -12.31 -5.17
C GLY A 301 -1.26 -10.79 -5.34
N TYR A 302 -1.14 -10.03 -4.27
CA TYR A 302 -1.14 -8.57 -4.31
C TYR A 302 -0.34 -7.97 -3.17
N ALA A 303 0.37 -6.88 -3.41
CA ALA A 303 1.00 -6.10 -2.35
C ALA A 303 0.17 -4.90 -1.96
N VAL A 304 0.27 -4.51 -0.69
CA VAL A 304 -0.40 -3.34 -0.12
C VAL A 304 0.60 -2.53 0.68
N SER A 305 0.64 -1.22 0.43
CA SER A 305 1.43 -0.29 1.25
C SER A 305 0.68 0.00 2.56
N GLN A 306 1.38 0.43 3.60
CA GLN A 306 0.73 0.74 4.88
C GLN A 306 -0.39 1.79 4.73
N ARG A 307 -0.18 2.78 3.85
CA ARG A 307 -1.19 3.78 3.49
C ARG A 307 -2.39 3.13 2.81
N GLY A 308 -2.15 2.27 1.83
CA GLY A 308 -3.19 1.49 1.15
C GLY A 308 -3.98 0.61 2.12
N ALA A 309 -3.31 -0.06 3.06
CA ALA A 309 -3.95 -0.93 4.04
C ALA A 309 -4.93 -0.17 4.94
N ARG A 310 -4.55 1.02 5.40
CA ARG A 310 -5.43 1.91 6.19
C ARG A 310 -6.67 2.35 5.37
N ARG A 311 -6.48 2.68 4.10
CA ARG A 311 -7.58 3.03 3.18
C ARG A 311 -8.52 1.86 2.95
N ILE A 312 -7.98 0.66 2.71
CA ILE A 312 -8.78 -0.56 2.53
C ILE A 312 -9.60 -0.88 3.78
N LEU A 313 -9.04 -0.76 4.99
CA LEU A 313 -9.84 -0.98 6.21
C LEU A 313 -10.97 0.04 6.36
N LEU A 314 -10.70 1.31 6.05
CA LEU A 314 -11.71 2.37 6.11
C LEU A 314 -12.85 2.12 5.10
N GLU A 315 -12.51 1.67 3.90
CA GLU A 315 -13.44 1.59 2.77
C GLU A 315 -14.12 0.22 2.61
N ILE A 316 -13.45 -0.88 2.96
CA ILE A 316 -13.94 -2.25 2.73
C ILE A 316 -14.14 -2.98 4.05
N GLY A 317 -13.26 -2.74 5.04
CA GLY A 317 -13.38 -3.36 6.36
C GLY A 317 -14.61 -2.91 7.15
N LEU A 318 -15.16 -1.73 6.82
CA LEU A 318 -16.31 -1.11 7.50
C LEU A 318 -17.56 -0.97 6.64
N LYS A 319 -17.48 -1.22 5.33
CA LYS A 319 -18.63 -1.11 4.41
C LYS A 319 -19.26 -2.46 4.14
N GLU A 320 -20.48 -2.40 3.62
CA GLU A 320 -21.30 -3.54 3.24
C GLU A 320 -20.53 -4.52 2.34
N VAL A 321 -20.51 -5.79 2.72
CA VAL A 321 -19.79 -6.85 2.01
C VAL A 321 -20.73 -7.52 1.02
N ILE A 322 -21.04 -6.83 -0.06
CA ILE A 322 -21.99 -7.29 -1.08
C ILE A 322 -21.33 -8.05 -2.24
N ALA A 323 -20.01 -8.20 -2.22
CA ALA A 323 -19.22 -8.89 -3.25
C ALA A 323 -17.93 -9.47 -2.65
N PRO A 324 -17.25 -10.41 -3.35
CA PRO A 324 -15.90 -10.84 -3.03
C PRO A 324 -14.90 -9.68 -2.88
N PHE A 325 -13.84 -9.89 -2.10
CA PHE A 325 -12.86 -8.87 -1.70
C PHE A 325 -12.23 -8.11 -2.87
N ASP A 326 -11.78 -8.85 -3.88
CA ASP A 326 -11.21 -8.35 -5.13
C ASP A 326 -12.15 -7.39 -5.86
N LEU A 327 -13.45 -7.70 -5.92
CA LEU A 327 -14.44 -6.86 -6.60
C LEU A 327 -14.80 -5.59 -5.81
N LEU A 328 -14.46 -5.54 -4.53
CA LEU A 328 -14.65 -4.38 -3.67
C LEU A 328 -13.47 -3.40 -3.73
N LEU A 329 -12.25 -3.84 -4.09
CA LEU A 329 -11.05 -3.00 -4.18
C LEU A 329 -11.16 -1.81 -5.16
N PRO A 330 -11.69 -1.96 -6.39
CA PRO A 330 -11.69 -0.88 -7.38
C PRO A 330 -12.74 0.21 -7.13
N ARG A 331 -13.59 0.07 -6.10
CA ARG A 331 -14.70 1.01 -5.89
C ARG A 331 -14.19 2.36 -5.40
N PRO A 332 -14.48 3.47 -6.11
CA PRO A 332 -14.13 4.80 -5.64
C PRO A 332 -14.76 5.06 -4.27
N SER A 333 -14.03 5.77 -3.40
CA SER A 333 -14.45 6.18 -2.04
C SER A 333 -15.67 7.13 -1.99
N GLY A 334 -16.43 7.27 -3.08
CA GLY A 334 -17.42 8.33 -3.29
C GLY A 334 -18.90 7.94 -3.24
N ARG A 335 -19.28 6.69 -2.96
CA ARG A 335 -20.71 6.29 -2.81
C ARG A 335 -21.07 5.77 -1.42
N GLY A 336 -20.42 6.28 -0.39
CA GLY A 336 -21.05 6.27 0.94
C GLY A 336 -22.08 7.40 0.97
N LYS A 337 -23.38 7.07 0.94
CA LYS A 337 -24.39 7.99 1.46
C LYS A 337 -23.92 8.34 2.88
N ARG A 338 -23.64 9.62 3.13
CA ARG A 338 -23.50 10.10 4.50
C ARG A 338 -24.88 9.91 5.12
N HIS A 339 -24.97 9.01 6.10
CA HIS A 339 -26.05 9.03 7.08
C HIS A 339 -25.60 9.90 8.25
#